data_AF-A0A4R0ZVT3-F1
#
_entry.id   AF-A0A4R0ZVT3-F1
#
_cell.length_a   1.000
_cell.length_b   1.000
_cell.length_c   1.000
_cell.angle_alpha   90.00
_cell.angle_beta   90.00
_cell.angle_gamma   90.00
#
_symmetry.space_group_name_H-M   'P 1'
#
loop_
_entity.id
_entity.type
_entity.pdbx_description
1 polymer ?
#
loop_
_entity_poly.entity_id
_entity_poly.type
_entity_poly.pdbx_seq_one_letter_code
_entity_poly.pdbx_strand_id
1 'polypeptide(L)'
;MKPYLLYILFVLALGSMVALVVNVFGEDQEEIPLAAAVETDLEELPETFAVLSETFDEPIADSDIARIKKLASDPELDEANVHALGTIDVIFKGRPTTLTLETEVDREDGTYLYLYLFGEPDIVEALDERIMAYYEELGI
;
A
#
# COMPACT_ATOMS: atom_id res chain seq x y z
N MET A 1 -21.68 -30.48 7.55
CA MET A 1 -22.09 -29.26 8.30
C MET A 1 -21.14 -28.15 7.89
N LYS A 2 -21.70 -26.97 7.61
CA LYS A 2 -21.15 -25.92 6.74
C LYS A 2 -19.89 -25.22 7.33
N PRO A 3 -18.83 -24.96 6.51
CA PRO A 3 -17.63 -24.22 6.92
C PRO A 3 -17.87 -22.71 7.15
N TYR A 4 -19.06 -22.20 6.82
CA TYR A 4 -19.41 -20.78 6.97
C TYR A 4 -19.44 -20.25 8.42
N LEU A 5 -19.38 -21.12 9.43
CA LEU A 5 -19.40 -20.68 10.83
C LEU A 5 -18.05 -20.11 11.30
N LEU A 6 -16.94 -20.52 10.67
CA LEU A 6 -15.59 -20.05 11.03
C LEU A 6 -15.27 -18.68 10.42
N TYR A 7 -15.80 -18.40 9.23
CA TYR A 7 -15.62 -17.12 8.55
C TYR A 7 -16.35 -15.96 9.25
N ILE A 8 -17.53 -16.24 9.82
CA ILE A 8 -18.31 -15.22 10.56
C ILE A 8 -17.62 -14.86 11.89
N LEU A 9 -16.87 -15.77 12.50
CA LEU A 9 -16.12 -15.52 13.73
C LEU A 9 -14.85 -14.67 13.48
N PHE A 10 -14.24 -14.78 12.30
CA PHE A 10 -13.10 -13.95 11.92
C PHE A 10 -13.53 -12.50 11.59
N VAL A 11 -14.65 -12.33 10.89
CA VAL A 11 -15.19 -10.99 10.56
C VAL A 11 -15.73 -10.26 11.81
N LEU A 12 -16.25 -10.97 12.81
CA LEU A 12 -16.70 -10.35 14.07
C LEU A 12 -15.57 -9.91 15.01
N ALA A 13 -14.34 -10.38 14.81
CA ALA A 13 -13.18 -9.91 15.58
C ALA A 13 -12.68 -8.53 15.10
N LEU A 14 -12.84 -8.22 13.81
CA LEU A 14 -12.42 -6.93 13.23
C LEU A 14 -13.42 -5.79 13.51
N GLY A 15 -14.70 -6.09 13.71
CA GLY A 15 -15.73 -5.08 13.98
C GLY A 15 -15.85 -4.62 15.45
N SER A 16 -15.17 -5.27 16.40
CA SER A 16 -15.32 -4.97 17.84
C SER A 16 -14.18 -4.15 18.45
N MET A 17 -13.08 -3.86 17.72
CA MET A 17 -11.89 -3.26 18.32
C MET A 17 -11.79 -1.73 18.10
N VAL A 18 -12.92 -1.07 17.83
CA VAL A 18 -12.96 0.40 17.60
C VAL A 18 -13.28 1.20 18.88
N ALA A 19 -13.50 0.57 20.05
CA ALA A 19 -14.09 1.29 21.19
C ALA A 19 -13.35 1.31 22.53
N LEU A 20 -12.12 0.79 22.67
CA LEU A 20 -11.48 0.73 23.99
C LEU A 20 -9.95 0.85 23.99
N VAL A 21 -9.44 1.87 23.30
CA VAL A 21 -8.06 2.35 23.53
C VAL A 21 -8.11 3.83 23.88
N VAL A 22 -8.79 4.13 24.98
CA VAL A 22 -8.56 5.38 25.69
C VAL A 22 -8.29 4.96 27.14
N ASN A 23 -7.04 5.13 27.57
CA ASN A 23 -6.66 5.42 28.95
C ASN A 23 -6.01 4.34 29.85
N VAL A 24 -5.35 3.30 29.33
CA VAL A 24 -4.44 2.49 30.18
C VAL A 24 -3.19 2.10 29.40
N PHE A 25 -2.02 2.33 30.01
CA PHE A 25 -0.67 2.02 29.52
C PHE A 25 -0.04 3.13 28.67
N GLY A 26 0.59 4.07 29.37
CA GLY A 26 1.69 4.84 28.81
C GLY A 26 2.93 3.95 28.72
N GLU A 27 3.18 3.44 27.52
CA GLU A 27 4.49 3.02 27.03
C GLU A 27 4.52 3.51 25.58
N ASP A 28 5.64 4.10 25.16
CA ASP A 28 5.86 4.66 23.83
C ASP A 28 5.54 3.59 22.76
N GLN A 29 4.29 3.55 22.29
CA GLN A 29 3.94 2.79 21.11
C GLN A 29 4.60 3.52 19.96
N GLU A 30 5.63 2.93 19.36
CA GLU A 30 6.09 3.32 18.03
C GLU A 30 4.85 3.39 17.14
N GLU A 31 4.39 4.60 16.82
CA GLU A 31 3.26 4.80 15.93
C GLU A 31 3.62 4.10 14.62
N ILE A 32 2.91 3.02 14.30
CA ILE A 32 3.06 2.35 13.01
C ILE A 32 2.74 3.43 11.96
N PRO A 33 3.71 3.80 11.11
CA PRO A 33 3.52 4.90 10.18
C PRO A 33 2.36 4.57 9.24
N LEU A 34 1.46 5.52 9.06
CA LEU A 34 0.32 5.38 8.16
C LEU A 34 0.84 5.11 6.74
N ALA A 35 0.31 4.06 6.10
CA ALA A 35 0.68 3.66 4.76
C ALA A 35 -0.57 3.38 3.93
N ALA A 36 -0.53 3.77 2.67
CA ALA A 36 -1.48 3.31 1.67
C ALA A 36 -0.93 2.01 1.09
N ALA A 37 -1.80 1.02 0.89
CA ALA A 37 -1.40 -0.29 0.40
C ALA A 37 -2.14 -0.64 -0.88
N VAL A 38 -1.42 -1.17 -1.87
CA VAL A 38 -2.01 -1.64 -3.13
C VAL A 38 -1.34 -2.94 -3.56
N GLU A 39 -2.16 -3.93 -3.94
CA GLU A 39 -1.70 -5.16 -4.57
C GLU A 39 -1.63 -4.96 -6.08
N THR A 40 -0.53 -5.42 -6.70
CA THR A 40 -0.34 -5.36 -8.16
C THR A 40 0.53 -6.50 -8.67
N ASP A 41 0.31 -6.91 -9.90
CA ASP A 41 1.24 -7.75 -10.65
C ASP A 41 2.47 -6.92 -11.07
N LEU A 42 3.66 -7.53 -11.06
CA LEU A 42 4.89 -6.88 -11.55
C LEU A 42 4.73 -6.37 -13.00
N GLU A 43 3.94 -7.07 -13.82
CA GLU A 43 3.66 -6.65 -15.18
C GLU A 43 2.71 -5.46 -15.28
N GLU A 44 1.73 -5.37 -14.37
CA GLU A 44 0.73 -4.30 -14.29
C GLU A 44 1.16 -3.10 -13.43
N LEU A 45 2.37 -3.16 -12.87
CA LEU A 45 2.93 -2.10 -12.03
C LEU A 45 2.87 -0.71 -12.72
N PRO A 46 3.22 -0.54 -14.02
CA PRO A 46 3.06 0.76 -14.69
C PRO A 46 1.61 1.28 -14.68
N GLU A 47 0.63 0.42 -14.90
CA GLU A 47 -0.79 0.74 -14.88
C GLU A 47 -1.24 1.13 -13.47
N THR A 48 -0.80 0.41 -12.43
CA THR A 48 -1.05 0.77 -11.03
C THR A 48 -0.50 2.16 -10.71
N PHE A 49 0.75 2.46 -11.10
CA PHE A 49 1.33 3.79 -10.88
C PHE A 49 0.64 4.90 -11.69
N ALA A 50 0.03 4.57 -12.83
CA ALA A 50 -0.79 5.53 -13.57
C ALA A 50 -2.05 5.92 -12.77
N VAL A 51 -2.68 4.97 -12.09
CA VAL A 51 -3.82 5.23 -11.18
C VAL A 51 -3.38 6.06 -9.98
N LEU A 52 -2.28 5.68 -9.31
CA LEU A 52 -1.73 6.43 -8.17
C LEU A 52 -1.33 7.86 -8.54
N SER A 53 -0.87 8.05 -9.78
CA SER A 53 -0.49 9.37 -10.32
C SER A 53 -1.64 10.36 -10.35
N GLU A 54 -2.90 9.91 -10.38
CA GLU A 54 -4.07 10.79 -10.37
C GLU A 54 -4.25 11.53 -9.04
N THR A 55 -3.60 11.08 -7.96
CA THR A 55 -3.59 11.76 -6.66
C THR A 55 -2.68 13.00 -6.65
N PHE A 56 -1.74 13.10 -7.59
CA PHE A 56 -0.71 14.15 -7.61
C PHE A 56 -0.97 15.21 -8.68
N ASP A 57 -0.37 16.39 -8.49
CA ASP A 57 -0.48 17.51 -9.43
C ASP A 57 0.24 17.21 -10.75
N GLU A 58 1.31 16.41 -10.67
CA GLU A 58 2.07 15.88 -11.80
C GLU A 58 2.15 14.36 -11.65
N PRO A 59 2.12 13.60 -12.77
CA PRO A 59 2.22 12.16 -12.69
C PRO A 59 3.58 11.73 -12.15
N ILE A 60 3.60 10.57 -11.49
CA ILE A 60 4.86 9.94 -11.06
C ILE A 60 5.73 9.70 -12.29
N ALA A 61 7.00 10.06 -12.20
CA ALA A 61 7.91 10.01 -13.35
C ALA A 61 8.12 8.57 -13.84
N ASP A 62 8.05 8.34 -15.15
CA ASP A 62 8.30 7.05 -15.78
C ASP A 62 9.66 6.44 -15.38
N SER A 63 10.66 7.29 -15.13
CA SER A 63 11.98 6.86 -14.67
C SER A 63 11.94 6.23 -13.27
N ASP A 64 11.08 6.74 -12.38
CA ASP A 64 10.89 6.17 -11.04
C ASP A 64 10.12 4.87 -11.12
N ILE A 65 9.05 4.81 -11.93
CA ILE A 65 8.28 3.59 -12.17
C ILE A 65 9.21 2.48 -12.74
N ALA A 66 10.02 2.81 -13.75
CA ALA A 66 10.97 1.86 -14.34
C ALA A 66 12.04 1.39 -13.33
N ARG A 67 12.52 2.30 -12.46
CA ARG A 67 13.45 1.96 -11.39
C ARG A 67 12.80 1.02 -10.38
N ILE A 68 11.58 1.30 -9.96
CA ILE A 68 10.82 0.49 -9.00
C ILE A 68 10.54 -0.90 -9.59
N LYS A 69 10.03 -0.98 -10.83
CA LYS A 69 9.82 -2.26 -11.52
C LYS A 69 11.10 -3.09 -11.57
N LYS A 70 12.24 -2.44 -11.87
CA LYS A 70 13.53 -3.12 -11.87
C LYS A 70 13.92 -3.66 -10.49
N LEU A 71 13.73 -2.88 -9.43
CA LEU A 71 14.03 -3.31 -8.06
C LEU A 71 13.12 -4.46 -7.62
N ALA A 72 11.81 -4.33 -7.86
CA ALA A 72 10.82 -5.36 -7.52
C ALA A 72 11.00 -6.66 -8.34
N SER A 73 11.61 -6.58 -9.53
CA SER A 73 11.92 -7.75 -10.36
C SER A 73 13.14 -8.56 -9.89
N ASP A 74 13.86 -8.10 -8.85
CA ASP A 74 15.06 -8.79 -8.37
C ASP A 74 14.66 -10.17 -7.77
N PRO A 75 15.15 -11.29 -8.33
CA PRO A 75 14.84 -12.62 -7.82
C PRO A 75 15.44 -12.91 -6.43
N GLU A 76 16.33 -12.05 -5.92
CA GLU A 76 16.91 -12.19 -4.58
C GLU A 76 16.01 -11.63 -3.46
N LEU A 77 14.94 -10.89 -3.80
CA LEU A 77 13.97 -10.42 -2.78
C LEU A 77 13.22 -11.61 -2.20
N ASP A 78 13.37 -11.85 -0.91
CA ASP A 78 12.70 -12.95 -0.24
C ASP A 78 11.22 -12.66 0.03
N GLU A 79 10.37 -13.69 -0.04
CA GLU A 79 8.92 -13.57 0.12
C GLU A 79 8.47 -13.39 1.58
N ALA A 80 9.40 -13.51 2.54
CA ALA A 80 9.09 -13.50 3.97
C ALA A 80 9.30 -12.12 4.62
N ASN A 81 9.86 -11.16 3.89
CA ASN A 81 10.23 -9.85 4.41
C ASN A 81 9.74 -8.73 3.49
N VAL A 82 9.54 -7.55 4.11
CA VAL A 82 9.31 -6.29 3.43
C VAL A 82 10.64 -5.74 2.90
N HIS A 83 10.65 -5.24 1.67
CA HIS A 83 11.82 -4.69 1.00
C HIS A 83 11.62 -3.23 0.60
N ALA A 84 12.58 -2.37 0.94
CA ALA A 84 12.55 -0.97 0.52
C ALA A 84 12.85 -0.82 -0.98
N LEU A 85 11.95 -0.17 -1.70
CA LEU A 85 12.08 0.16 -3.14
C LEU A 85 12.61 1.59 -3.35
N GLY A 86 12.78 2.34 -2.25
CA GLY A 86 13.36 3.68 -2.22
C GLY A 86 12.29 4.77 -2.11
N THR A 87 12.61 5.95 -2.61
CA THR A 87 11.73 7.12 -2.51
C THR A 87 11.33 7.67 -3.86
N ILE A 88 10.24 8.42 -3.92
CA ILE A 88 9.73 9.12 -5.11
C ILE A 88 9.41 10.56 -4.72
N ASP A 89 9.89 11.52 -5.50
CA ASP A 89 9.51 12.92 -5.33
C ASP A 89 8.21 13.20 -6.10
N VAL A 90 7.24 13.80 -5.42
CA VAL A 90 5.92 14.11 -5.97
C VAL A 90 5.48 15.53 -5.59
N ILE A 91 4.48 16.05 -6.29
CA ILE A 91 3.85 17.33 -5.96
C ILE A 91 2.39 17.07 -5.59
N PHE A 92 2.02 17.42 -4.36
CA PHE A 92 0.66 17.25 -3.87
C PHE A 92 0.09 18.60 -3.43
N LYS A 93 -0.98 19.06 -4.10
CA LYS A 93 -1.64 20.34 -3.78
C LYS A 93 -0.66 21.52 -3.79
N GLY A 94 0.24 21.55 -4.75
CA GLY A 94 1.30 22.54 -4.94
C GLY A 94 2.50 22.39 -4.00
N ARG A 95 2.55 21.33 -3.18
CA ARG A 95 3.62 21.08 -2.20
C ARG A 95 4.55 19.97 -2.72
N PRO A 96 5.84 20.26 -3.00
CA PRO A 96 6.83 19.22 -3.25
C PRO A 96 7.04 18.39 -1.98
N THR A 97 7.00 17.08 -2.13
CA THR A 97 7.11 16.12 -1.03
C THR A 97 7.72 14.81 -1.55
N THR A 98 7.96 13.87 -0.65
CA THR A 98 8.59 12.58 -0.95
C THR A 98 7.75 11.45 -0.37
N LEU A 99 7.54 10.41 -1.18
CA LEU A 99 6.97 9.14 -0.76
C LEU A 99 8.08 8.12 -0.56
N THR A 100 7.98 7.31 0.49
CA THR A 100 8.79 6.11 0.66
C THR A 100 7.98 4.92 0.20
N LEU A 101 8.60 4.04 -0.60
CA LEU A 101 8.00 2.80 -1.06
C LEU A 101 8.71 1.59 -0.50
N GLU A 102 7.90 0.64 -0.06
CA GLU A 102 8.32 -0.70 0.32
C GLU A 102 7.41 -1.74 -0.35
N THR A 103 7.85 -3.00 -0.42
CA THR A 103 7.06 -4.08 -1.00
C THR A 103 7.28 -5.39 -0.26
N GLU A 104 6.22 -6.18 -0.12
CA GLU A 104 6.34 -7.64 0.00
C GLU A 104 6.17 -8.25 -1.40
N VAL A 105 6.82 -9.38 -1.65
CA VAL A 105 6.76 -10.08 -2.95
C VAL A 105 6.23 -11.49 -2.74
N ASP A 106 5.24 -11.88 -3.53
CA ASP A 106 4.72 -13.25 -3.60
C ASP A 106 4.97 -13.82 -4.99
N ARG A 107 5.55 -15.03 -5.07
CA ARG A 107 5.87 -15.70 -6.32
C ARG A 107 5.29 -17.12 -6.47
N GLU A 108 4.23 -17.45 -5.74
CA GLU A 108 3.63 -18.80 -5.83
C GLU A 108 3.19 -19.15 -7.26
N ASP A 109 2.46 -18.26 -7.94
CA ASP A 109 1.92 -18.47 -9.30
C ASP A 109 2.16 -17.27 -10.26
N GLY A 110 2.99 -16.31 -9.86
CA GLY A 110 3.23 -15.05 -10.57
C GLY A 110 4.35 -14.23 -9.95
N THR A 111 4.36 -12.92 -10.11
CA THR A 111 5.14 -12.03 -9.23
C THR A 111 4.21 -10.91 -8.81
N TYR A 112 3.57 -11.13 -7.67
CA TYR A 112 2.64 -10.22 -7.04
C TYR A 112 3.39 -9.35 -6.04
N LEU A 113 3.01 -8.09 -5.96
CA LEU A 113 3.63 -7.08 -5.14
C LEU A 113 2.58 -6.46 -4.24
N TYR A 114 2.82 -6.50 -2.93
CA TYR A 114 2.08 -5.70 -1.96
C TYR A 114 2.88 -4.42 -1.71
N LEU A 115 2.52 -3.34 -2.38
CA LEU A 115 3.21 -2.05 -2.28
C LEU A 115 2.70 -1.27 -1.07
N TYR A 116 3.63 -0.78 -0.24
CA TYR A 116 3.35 0.14 0.85
C TYR A 116 3.91 1.52 0.52
N LEU A 117 3.02 2.54 0.52
CA LEU A 117 3.36 3.92 0.26
C LEU A 117 3.24 4.73 1.55
N PHE A 118 4.39 5.21 2.04
CA PHE A 118 4.47 6.05 3.23
C PHE A 118 4.75 7.50 2.85
N GLY A 119 4.17 8.43 3.61
CA GLY A 119 4.32 9.85 3.38
C GLY A 119 3.67 10.69 4.49
N GLU A 120 3.39 11.95 4.18
CA GLU A 120 2.57 12.78 5.08
C GLU A 120 1.14 12.20 5.17
N PRO A 121 0.47 12.26 6.34
CA PRO A 121 -0.84 11.63 6.53
C PRO A 121 -1.88 12.03 5.48
N ASP A 122 -1.93 13.30 5.07
CA ASP A 122 -2.92 13.79 4.10
C ASP A 122 -2.66 13.29 2.67
N ILE A 123 -1.42 12.91 2.37
CA ILE A 123 -1.06 12.28 1.09
C ILE A 123 -1.43 10.81 1.13
N VAL A 124 -1.13 10.14 2.24
CA VAL A 124 -1.45 8.72 2.42
C VAL A 124 -2.96 8.49 2.39
N GLU A 125 -3.74 9.33 3.08
CA GLU A 125 -5.21 9.29 3.02
C GLU A 125 -5.73 9.49 1.59
N ALA A 126 -5.17 10.45 0.83
CA ALA A 126 -5.59 10.69 -0.55
C ALA A 126 -5.22 9.54 -1.51
N LEU A 127 -4.09 8.86 -1.26
CA LEU A 127 -3.72 7.65 -1.98
C LEU A 127 -4.68 6.51 -1.68
N ASP A 128 -4.99 6.29 -0.39
CA ASP A 128 -5.94 5.26 0.05
C ASP A 128 -7.33 5.47 -0.57
N GLU A 129 -7.85 6.70 -0.54
CA GLU A 129 -9.11 7.06 -1.19
C GLU A 129 -9.09 6.75 -2.70
N ARG A 130 -7.98 7.03 -3.39
CA ARG A 130 -7.87 6.77 -4.84
C ARG A 130 -7.79 5.28 -5.14
N ILE A 131 -7.06 4.51 -4.33
CA ILE A 131 -6.95 3.05 -4.44
C ILE A 131 -8.32 2.41 -4.22
N MET A 132 -9.04 2.84 -3.18
CA MET A 132 -10.40 2.37 -2.92
C MET A 132 -11.34 2.67 -4.10
N ALA A 133 -11.29 3.89 -4.65
CA ALA A 133 -12.07 4.24 -5.84
C ALA A 133 -11.73 3.38 -7.06
N TYR A 134 -10.45 3.03 -7.24
CA TYR A 134 -10.01 2.15 -8.33
C TYR A 134 -10.58 0.73 -8.19
N TYR A 135 -10.56 0.17 -6.98
CA TYR A 135 -11.17 -1.13 -6.71
C TYR A 135 -12.70 -1.11 -6.92
N GLU A 136 -13.37 -0.02 -6.52
CA GLU A 136 -14.80 0.17 -6.82
C GLU A 136 -15.09 0.22 -8.33
N GLU A 137 -14.23 0.87 -9.13
CA GLU A 137 -14.33 0.94 -10.60
C GLU A 137 -14.17 -0.44 -11.26
N LEU A 138 -13.30 -1.29 -10.70
CA LEU A 138 -13.12 -2.67 -11.13
C LEU A 138 -14.27 -3.59 -10.65
N GLY A 139 -15.08 -3.13 -9.70
CA GLY A 139 -16.19 -3.89 -9.14
C GLY A 139 -15.75 -5.02 -8.20
N ILE A 140 -14.60 -4.85 -7.55
CA ILE A 140 -14.02 -5.79 -6.58
C ILE A 140 -14.12 -5.28 -5.15
#